data_AF-A0AB33IDN2-F1
#
_entry.id   AF-A0AB33IDN2-F1
#
_cell.length_a   1.000
_cell.length_b   1.000
_cell.length_c   1.000
_cell.angle_alpha   90.00
_cell.angle_beta   90.00
_cell.angle_gamma   90.00
#
_symmetry.space_group_name_H-M   'P 1'
#
loop_
_entity.id
_entity.type
_entity.pdbx_description
1 polymer ?
#
loop_
_entity_poly.entity_id
_entity_poly.type
_entity_poly.pdbx_seq_one_letter_code
_entity_poly.pdbx_strand_id
1 'polypeptide(L)'
;MEDGDYAEACDIFETLTKSFPDDRGIWWQYLSALQHARQTEKADECIEWCYKTFPDDLGFTLSWTRTFDARADWDECIRRRNVVLKQHDPRGDLCYLPVITEIFLPLVEKKDFGAIRAFLARYWDVLTRFNQCGAALYFALETLGDFERQLELCDIFLERCDPNDPVLDGINYANLRVIVESALWNRKIVSRPGSKTQVLSFGQNCLPYSIANRWGLLKYIGNPDAITIFDLGAFGKNSAAEALLSDFESFRNPDNYYESQDPAGAPRMMHRPSGVHFGHERGRTLIGADHKAFFSVLPHFS
;
A
#
# COMPACT_ATOMS: atom_id res chain seq x y z
N MET A 1 -23.49 11.45 13.17
CA MET A 1 -23.93 12.57 12.31
C MET A 1 -24.30 11.96 10.98
N GLU A 2 -25.60 11.91 10.68
CA GLU A 2 -26.14 11.48 9.39
C GLU A 2 -25.96 12.63 8.38
N ASP A 3 -25.84 12.30 7.09
CA ASP A 3 -25.42 13.17 5.97
C ASP A 3 -26.20 14.51 5.77
N GLY A 4 -27.17 14.85 6.61
CA GLY A 4 -27.98 16.07 6.54
C GLY A 4 -27.39 17.33 7.17
N ASP A 5 -26.39 17.22 8.07
CA ASP A 5 -25.86 18.37 8.86
C ASP A 5 -24.87 19.24 8.06
N TYR A 6 -24.13 18.64 7.11
CA TYR A 6 -23.01 19.33 6.45
C TYR A 6 -23.44 20.39 5.43
N ALA A 7 -24.64 20.29 4.83
CA ALA A 7 -25.12 21.31 3.90
C ALA A 7 -25.45 22.62 4.62
N GLU A 8 -26.13 22.55 5.77
CA GLU A 8 -26.40 23.72 6.62
C GLU A 8 -25.10 24.32 7.17
N ALA A 9 -24.15 23.47 7.57
CA ALA A 9 -22.82 23.92 7.96
C ALA A 9 -22.11 24.69 6.83
N CYS A 10 -22.23 24.26 5.57
CA CYS A 10 -21.67 25.00 4.44
C CYS A 10 -22.26 26.41 4.33
N ASP A 11 -23.57 26.58 4.45
CA ASP A 11 -24.23 27.89 4.34
C ASP A 11 -23.84 28.84 5.49
N ILE A 12 -23.76 28.30 6.71
CA ILE A 12 -23.31 29.04 7.90
C ILE A 12 -21.87 29.51 7.70
N PHE A 13 -20.96 28.60 7.36
CA PHE A 13 -19.56 28.94 7.21
C PHE A 13 -19.30 29.84 6.00
N GLU A 14 -20.04 29.70 4.90
CA GLU A 14 -19.96 30.64 3.77
C GLU A 14 -20.34 32.08 4.16
N THR A 15 -21.33 32.23 5.06
CA THR A 15 -21.72 33.55 5.58
C THR A 15 -20.66 34.11 6.53
N LEU A 16 -20.08 33.24 7.36
CA LEU A 16 -19.03 33.62 8.31
C LEU A 16 -17.73 34.03 7.60
N THR A 17 -17.31 33.34 6.53
CA THR A 17 -16.12 33.71 5.76
C THR A 17 -16.25 35.08 5.11
N LYS A 18 -17.46 35.50 4.72
CA LYS A 18 -17.73 36.87 4.22
C LYS A 18 -17.66 37.92 5.32
N SER A 19 -18.06 37.57 6.55
CA SER A 19 -18.08 38.49 7.69
C SER A 19 -16.71 38.61 8.38
N PHE A 20 -15.91 37.54 8.31
CA PHE A 20 -14.60 37.41 8.94
C PHE A 20 -13.58 36.87 7.93
N PRO A 21 -13.25 37.63 6.88
CA PRO A 21 -12.44 37.14 5.75
C PRO A 21 -11.00 36.77 6.13
N ASP A 22 -10.47 37.32 7.23
CA ASP A 22 -9.11 37.06 7.69
C ASP A 22 -9.02 35.91 8.71
N ASP A 23 -10.15 35.34 9.14
CA ASP A 23 -10.18 34.26 10.12
C ASP A 23 -9.95 32.89 9.45
N ARG A 24 -8.70 32.42 9.51
CA ARG A 24 -8.26 31.12 8.97
C ARG A 24 -9.04 29.94 9.55
N GLY A 25 -9.45 30.02 10.82
CA GLY A 25 -10.20 28.97 11.48
C GLY A 25 -11.56 28.76 10.82
N ILE A 26 -12.26 29.87 10.52
CA ILE A 26 -13.55 29.84 9.81
C ILE A 26 -13.39 29.26 8.41
N TRP A 27 -12.35 29.66 7.67
CA TRP A 27 -12.06 29.10 6.35
C TRP A 27 -11.76 27.60 6.38
N TRP A 28 -11.07 27.12 7.42
CA TRP A 28 -10.80 25.69 7.57
C TRP A 28 -12.08 24.89 7.84
N GLN A 29 -12.96 25.42 8.69
CA GLN A 29 -14.27 24.81 8.94
C GLN A 29 -15.14 24.82 7.67
N TYR A 30 -15.09 25.90 6.88
CA TYR A 30 -15.81 25.97 5.62
C TYR A 30 -15.33 24.91 4.63
N LEU A 31 -14.01 24.80 4.42
CA LEU A 31 -13.43 23.77 3.55
C LEU A 31 -13.80 22.36 4.01
N SER A 32 -13.68 22.09 5.32
CA SER A 32 -14.06 20.81 5.92
C SER A 32 -15.54 20.48 5.66
N ALA A 33 -16.45 21.43 5.90
CA ALA A 33 -17.87 21.26 5.64
C ALA A 33 -18.15 20.95 4.16
N LEU A 34 -17.52 21.67 3.23
CA LEU A 34 -17.65 21.43 1.79
C LEU A 34 -17.17 20.02 1.40
N GLN A 35 -16.06 19.56 1.96
CA GLN A 35 -15.52 18.22 1.71
C GLN A 35 -16.44 17.13 2.24
N HIS A 36 -16.95 17.27 3.47
CA HIS A 36 -17.89 16.33 4.06
C HIS A 36 -19.25 16.32 3.35
N ALA A 37 -19.72 17.47 2.90
CA ALA A 37 -20.92 17.59 2.06
C ALA A 37 -20.69 17.13 0.60
N ARG A 38 -19.47 16.70 0.24
CA ARG A 38 -19.05 16.32 -1.12
C ARG A 38 -19.31 17.41 -2.17
N GLN A 39 -19.35 18.68 -1.77
CA GLN A 39 -19.45 19.84 -2.66
C GLN A 39 -18.09 20.13 -3.29
N THR A 40 -17.71 19.21 -4.18
CA THR A 40 -16.37 19.02 -4.71
C THR A 40 -15.84 20.26 -5.45
N GLU A 41 -16.64 20.85 -6.33
CA GLU A 41 -16.25 22.05 -7.11
C GLU A 41 -16.04 23.26 -6.20
N LYS A 42 -16.97 23.50 -5.26
CA LYS A 42 -16.82 24.59 -4.27
C LYS A 42 -15.65 24.37 -3.33
N ALA A 43 -15.37 23.13 -2.94
CA ALA A 43 -14.20 22.80 -2.13
C ALA A 43 -12.90 23.16 -2.87
N ASP A 44 -12.84 22.92 -4.18
CA ASP A 44 -11.70 23.28 -5.03
C ASP A 44 -11.52 24.80 -5.14
N GLU A 45 -12.60 25.53 -5.37
CA GLU A 45 -12.58 26.99 -5.41
C GLU A 45 -12.14 27.58 -4.06
N CYS A 46 -12.67 27.03 -2.96
CA CYS A 46 -12.35 27.44 -1.60
C CYS A 46 -10.86 27.21 -1.29
N ILE A 47 -10.32 26.02 -1.55
CA ILE A 47 -8.91 25.74 -1.26
C ILE A 47 -7.96 26.52 -2.17
N GLU A 48 -8.32 26.76 -3.43
CA GLU A 48 -7.56 27.60 -4.34
C GLU A 48 -7.49 29.06 -3.83
N TRP A 49 -8.60 29.58 -3.31
CA TRP A 49 -8.64 30.90 -2.68
C TRP A 49 -7.84 30.94 -1.37
N CYS A 50 -7.98 29.94 -0.51
CA CYS A 50 -7.28 29.89 0.78
C CYS A 50 -5.75 29.81 0.59
N TYR A 51 -5.27 28.99 -0.35
CA TYR A 51 -3.84 28.90 -0.67
C TYR A 51 -3.27 30.24 -1.16
N LYS A 52 -4.02 30.99 -1.98
CA LYS A 52 -3.61 32.31 -2.49
C LYS A 52 -3.63 33.39 -1.40
N THR A 53 -4.59 33.32 -0.49
CA THR A 53 -4.82 34.36 0.52
C THR A 53 -3.96 34.14 1.77
N PHE A 54 -3.71 32.89 2.14
CA PHE A 54 -2.92 32.49 3.30
C PHE A 54 -1.72 31.61 2.90
N PRO A 55 -0.77 32.15 2.11
CA PRO A 55 0.36 31.37 1.59
C PRO A 55 1.34 30.90 2.69
N ASP A 56 1.28 31.49 3.89
CA ASP A 56 2.05 31.09 5.07
C ASP A 56 1.38 29.98 5.89
N ASP A 57 0.15 29.61 5.56
CA ASP A 57 -0.58 28.57 6.26
C ASP A 57 -0.25 27.18 5.65
N LEU A 58 0.46 26.38 6.43
CA LEU A 58 0.84 25.02 6.03
C LEU A 58 -0.38 24.11 5.82
N GLY A 59 -1.44 24.28 6.62
CA GLY A 59 -2.65 23.47 6.53
C GLY A 59 -3.33 23.65 5.18
N PHE A 60 -3.55 24.91 4.77
CA PHE A 60 -4.08 25.23 3.44
C PHE A 60 -3.14 24.79 2.33
N THR A 61 -1.82 24.97 2.49
CA THR A 61 -0.86 24.55 1.46
C THR A 61 -0.88 23.04 1.24
N LEU A 62 -0.85 22.23 2.30
CA LEU A 62 -0.91 20.78 2.20
C LEU A 62 -2.25 20.30 1.64
N SER A 63 -3.37 20.86 2.12
CA SER A 63 -4.70 20.54 1.56
C SER A 63 -4.78 20.86 0.07
N TRP A 64 -4.26 22.01 -0.36
CA TRP A 64 -4.24 22.40 -1.77
C TRP A 64 -3.46 21.41 -2.65
N THR A 65 -2.35 20.85 -2.16
CA THR A 65 -1.62 19.81 -2.88
C THR A 65 -2.34 18.45 -2.92
N ARG A 66 -3.15 18.13 -1.91
CA ARG A 66 -3.84 16.84 -1.77
C ARG A 66 -5.21 16.78 -2.43
N THR A 67 -5.83 17.93 -2.74
CA THR A 67 -7.18 18.04 -3.31
C THR A 67 -7.42 17.08 -4.49
N PHE A 68 -6.40 16.86 -5.31
CA PHE A 68 -6.48 16.07 -6.55
C PHE A 68 -6.07 14.61 -6.38
N ASP A 69 -5.49 14.23 -5.23
CA ASP A 69 -5.06 12.84 -4.97
C ASP A 69 -6.27 11.90 -4.96
N ALA A 70 -7.37 12.32 -4.33
CA ALA A 70 -8.60 11.53 -4.24
C ALA A 70 -9.29 11.28 -5.60
N ARG A 71 -8.95 12.08 -6.62
CA ARG A 71 -9.50 11.96 -7.98
C ARG A 71 -8.52 11.37 -8.98
N ALA A 72 -7.32 10.99 -8.51
CA ALA A 72 -6.26 10.47 -9.35
C ALA A 72 -5.83 11.41 -10.49
N ASP A 73 -5.99 12.73 -10.31
CA ASP A 73 -5.44 13.71 -11.27
C ASP A 73 -3.96 13.95 -10.96
N TRP A 74 -3.16 12.97 -11.37
CA TRP A 74 -1.74 12.92 -11.05
C TRP A 74 -0.94 14.08 -11.63
N ASP A 75 -1.34 14.61 -12.78
CA ASP A 75 -0.67 15.74 -13.41
C ASP A 75 -0.83 17.01 -12.57
N GLU A 76 -2.04 17.28 -12.08
CA GLU A 76 -2.28 18.42 -11.20
C GLU A 76 -1.62 18.23 -9.83
N CYS A 77 -1.66 17.03 -9.26
CA CYS A 77 -0.95 16.69 -8.02
C CYS A 77 0.55 17.00 -8.11
N ILE A 78 1.20 16.57 -9.20
CA ILE A 78 2.63 16.80 -9.43
C ILE A 78 2.88 18.29 -9.67
N ARG A 79 2.06 18.97 -10.47
CA ARG A 79 2.21 20.40 -10.76
C ARG A 79 2.16 21.23 -9.48
N ARG A 80 1.15 21.00 -8.63
CA ARG A 80 0.95 21.73 -7.36
C ARG A 80 2.10 21.51 -6.38
N ARG A 81 2.51 20.25 -6.18
CA ARG A 81 3.66 19.94 -5.31
C ARG A 81 4.95 20.60 -5.83
N ASN A 82 5.16 20.64 -7.15
CA ASN A 82 6.30 21.37 -7.73
C ASN A 82 6.22 22.89 -7.55
N VAL A 83 5.03 23.49 -7.47
CA VAL A 83 4.89 24.92 -7.11
C VAL A 83 5.37 25.15 -5.69
N VAL A 84 4.92 24.32 -4.74
CA VAL A 84 5.33 24.43 -3.33
C VAL A 84 6.84 24.19 -3.17
N LEU A 85 7.40 23.18 -3.83
CA LEU A 85 8.83 22.86 -3.76
C LEU A 85 9.76 23.88 -4.42
N LYS A 86 9.22 24.80 -5.24
CA LYS A 86 9.98 25.95 -5.75
C LYS A 86 10.09 27.07 -4.72
N GLN A 87 9.16 27.13 -3.78
CA GLN A 87 9.07 28.18 -2.76
C GLN A 87 9.69 27.71 -1.43
N HIS A 88 9.56 26.42 -1.12
CA HIS A 88 10.01 25.80 0.12
C HIS A 88 10.92 24.61 -0.20
N ASP A 89 12.13 24.59 0.36
CA ASP A 89 13.03 23.44 0.26
C ASP A 89 12.94 22.61 1.54
N PRO A 90 12.38 21.38 1.50
CA PRO A 90 12.18 20.59 2.71
C PRO A 90 13.45 20.11 3.41
N ARG A 91 14.64 20.38 2.84
CA ARG A 91 15.92 20.19 3.56
C ARG A 91 16.14 21.22 4.66
N GLY A 92 15.60 22.43 4.47
CA GLY A 92 15.64 23.51 5.46
C GLY A 92 14.29 23.74 6.15
N ASP A 93 13.19 23.36 5.51
CA ASP A 93 11.83 23.58 5.99
C ASP A 93 11.07 22.26 6.15
N LEU A 94 11.35 21.60 7.27
CA LEU A 94 10.91 20.23 7.53
C LEU A 94 9.38 20.07 7.54
N CYS A 95 8.62 21.14 7.75
CA CYS A 95 7.18 21.08 7.75
C CYS A 95 6.59 20.76 6.36
N TYR A 96 7.37 20.96 5.29
CA TYR A 96 7.02 20.59 3.91
C TYR A 96 7.52 19.21 3.49
N LEU A 97 8.06 18.38 4.40
CA LEU A 97 8.36 16.98 4.11
C LEU A 97 7.20 16.19 3.49
N PRO A 98 5.93 16.37 3.91
CA PRO A 98 4.79 15.71 3.28
C PRO A 98 4.69 15.95 1.78
N VAL A 99 5.09 17.12 1.29
CA VAL A 99 5.06 17.46 -0.14
C VAL A 99 5.97 16.53 -0.94
N ILE A 100 7.10 16.09 -0.38
CA ILE A 100 7.99 15.13 -1.03
C ILE A 100 7.51 13.70 -0.81
N THR A 101 7.15 13.30 0.42
CA THR A 101 6.76 11.91 0.66
C THR A 101 5.51 11.52 -0.13
N GLU A 102 4.58 12.46 -0.32
CA GLU A 102 3.34 12.22 -1.05
C GLU A 102 3.47 12.35 -2.57
N ILE A 103 4.54 12.98 -3.08
CA ILE A 103 4.75 13.06 -4.55
C ILE A 103 5.12 11.71 -5.15
N PHE A 104 5.62 10.76 -4.35
CA PHE A 104 6.02 9.46 -4.88
C PHE A 104 4.84 8.70 -5.47
N LEU A 105 3.66 8.70 -4.85
CA LEU A 105 2.48 8.02 -5.39
C LEU A 105 2.11 8.46 -6.81
N PRO A 106 1.86 9.75 -7.11
CA PRO A 106 1.54 10.15 -8.47
C PRO A 106 2.68 9.90 -9.46
N LEU A 107 3.96 10.00 -9.04
CA LEU A 107 5.09 9.65 -9.91
C LEU A 107 5.13 8.15 -10.25
N VAL A 108 4.80 7.28 -9.29
CA VAL A 108 4.68 5.82 -9.48
C VAL A 108 3.55 5.52 -10.47
N GLU A 109 2.37 6.10 -10.28
CA GLU A 109 1.21 5.92 -11.17
C GLU A 109 1.50 6.40 -12.59
N LYS A 110 2.22 7.51 -12.74
CA LYS A 110 2.67 8.02 -14.04
C LYS A 110 3.89 7.28 -14.60
N LYS A 111 4.48 6.34 -13.85
CA LYS A 111 5.71 5.61 -14.21
C LYS A 111 6.88 6.55 -14.51
N ASP A 112 6.93 7.72 -13.86
CA ASP A 112 8.02 8.68 -14.01
C ASP A 112 9.20 8.31 -13.09
N PHE A 113 9.87 7.21 -13.44
CA PHE A 113 11.01 6.70 -12.70
C PHE A 113 12.21 7.66 -12.71
N GLY A 114 12.28 8.57 -13.69
CA GLY A 114 13.31 9.60 -13.76
C GLY A 114 13.14 10.62 -12.64
N ALA A 115 11.92 11.13 -12.47
CA ALA A 115 11.60 12.04 -11.38
C ALA A 115 11.76 11.37 -10.01
N ILE A 116 11.29 10.13 -9.81
CA ILE A 116 11.48 9.41 -8.53
C ILE A 116 12.97 9.34 -8.17
N ARG A 117 13.84 8.96 -9.12
CA ARG A 117 15.28 8.94 -8.91
C ARG A 117 15.85 10.32 -8.56
N ALA A 118 15.40 11.38 -9.23
CA ALA A 118 15.84 12.74 -8.95
C ALA A 118 15.44 13.20 -7.55
N PHE A 119 14.21 12.92 -7.12
CA PHE A 119 13.72 13.21 -5.77
C PHE A 119 14.50 12.46 -4.70
N LEU A 120 14.67 11.14 -4.87
CA LEU A 120 15.46 10.32 -3.95
C LEU A 120 16.90 10.84 -3.86
N ALA A 121 17.55 11.13 -4.99
CA ALA A 121 18.92 11.65 -4.98
C ALA A 121 19.04 13.03 -4.30
N ARG A 122 18.05 13.91 -4.48
CA ARG A 122 18.07 15.25 -3.91
C ARG A 122 17.77 15.27 -2.42
N TYR A 123 16.90 14.38 -1.96
CA TYR A 123 16.31 14.43 -0.62
C TYR A 123 16.63 13.21 0.24
N TRP A 124 17.53 12.32 -0.18
CA TRP A 124 17.90 11.10 0.57
C TRP A 124 18.20 11.36 2.04
N ASP A 125 19.11 12.30 2.31
CA ASP A 125 19.59 12.56 3.68
C ASP A 125 18.46 13.06 4.60
N VAL A 126 17.56 13.89 4.08
CA VAL A 126 16.45 14.41 4.89
C VAL A 126 15.37 13.34 5.05
N LEU A 127 15.03 12.62 3.97
CA LEU A 127 13.98 11.62 3.98
C LEU A 127 14.33 10.38 4.80
N THR A 128 15.60 10.00 4.87
CA THR A 128 16.03 8.88 5.71
C THR A 128 16.10 9.27 7.18
N ARG A 129 16.25 10.55 7.52
CA ARG A 129 16.38 11.03 8.90
C ARG A 129 15.11 10.90 9.74
N PHE A 130 13.95 10.92 9.10
CA PHE A 130 12.65 11.02 9.76
C PHE A 130 11.83 9.75 9.56
N ASN A 131 11.32 9.19 10.67
CA ASN A 131 10.69 7.88 10.69
C ASN A 131 9.41 7.82 9.83
N GLN A 132 8.64 8.90 9.83
CA GLN A 132 7.39 9.01 9.07
C GLN A 132 7.59 8.95 7.54
N CYS A 133 8.82 9.14 7.05
CA CYS A 133 9.11 9.08 5.62
C CYS A 133 9.35 7.65 5.12
N GLY A 134 9.68 6.70 6.00
CA GLY A 134 10.25 5.42 5.59
C GLY A 134 9.34 4.55 4.72
N ALA A 135 8.02 4.51 4.98
CA ALA A 135 7.07 3.79 4.11
C ALA A 135 7.09 4.33 2.67
N ALA A 136 6.99 5.66 2.51
CA ALA A 136 6.96 6.28 1.18
C ALA A 136 8.25 6.01 0.41
N LEU A 137 9.40 6.04 1.10
CA LEU A 137 10.70 5.74 0.48
C LEU A 137 10.80 4.28 0.08
N TYR A 138 10.36 3.37 0.96
CA TYR A 138 10.40 1.94 0.70
C TYR A 138 9.64 1.59 -0.59
N PHE A 139 8.40 2.08 -0.74
CA PHE A 139 7.59 1.82 -1.94
C PHE A 139 8.10 2.53 -3.19
N ALA A 140 8.66 3.73 -3.04
CA ALA A 140 9.29 4.43 -4.16
C ALA A 140 10.49 3.65 -4.71
N LEU A 141 11.34 3.12 -3.82
CA LEU A 141 12.48 2.28 -4.19
C LEU A 141 12.05 0.92 -4.75
N GLU A 142 10.98 0.32 -4.21
CA GLU A 142 10.39 -0.92 -4.74
C GLU A 142 9.98 -0.75 -6.20
N THR A 143 9.30 0.36 -6.50
CA THR A 143 8.87 0.71 -7.85
C THR A 143 10.06 0.84 -8.81
N LEU A 144 11.19 1.35 -8.33
CA LEU A 144 12.42 1.46 -9.12
C LEU A 144 13.16 0.12 -9.26
N GLY A 145 12.82 -0.90 -8.47
CA GLY A 145 13.61 -2.12 -8.31
C GLY A 145 14.98 -1.86 -7.67
N ASP A 146 15.11 -0.78 -6.90
CA ASP A 146 16.36 -0.37 -6.23
C ASP A 146 16.48 -1.06 -4.87
N PHE A 147 16.61 -2.38 -4.92
CA PHE A 147 16.66 -3.24 -3.74
C PHE A 147 17.87 -2.96 -2.85
N GLU A 148 18.99 -2.49 -3.40
CA GLU A 148 20.18 -2.15 -2.60
C GLU A 148 19.88 -0.95 -1.69
N ARG A 149 19.25 0.11 -2.21
CA ARG A 149 18.81 1.24 -1.37
C ARG A 149 17.64 0.89 -0.45
N GLN A 150 16.80 -0.09 -0.79
CA GLN A 150 15.79 -0.58 0.16
C GLN A 150 16.45 -1.27 1.36
N LEU A 151 17.52 -2.04 1.16
CA LEU A 151 18.30 -2.59 2.27
C LEU A 151 18.93 -1.48 3.11
N GLU A 152 19.59 -0.52 2.47
CA GLU A 152 20.18 0.64 3.15
C GLU A 152 19.12 1.36 4.01
N LEU A 153 17.93 1.62 3.46
CA LEU A 153 16.83 2.22 4.19
C LEU A 153 16.40 1.37 5.39
N CYS A 154 16.24 0.07 5.22
CA CYS A 154 15.85 -0.82 6.31
C CYS A 154 16.91 -0.83 7.41
N ASP A 155 18.20 -0.87 7.06
CA ASP A 155 19.31 -0.84 8.01
C ASP A 155 19.30 0.47 8.81
N ILE A 156 19.18 1.62 8.13
CA ILE A 156 19.09 2.95 8.77
C ILE A 156 17.94 3.02 9.80
N PHE A 157 16.79 2.44 9.49
CA PHE A 157 15.61 2.52 10.35
C PHE A 157 15.66 1.49 11.48
N LEU A 158 16.23 0.31 11.22
CA LEU A 158 16.46 -0.72 12.26
C LEU A 158 17.45 -0.25 13.33
N GLU A 159 18.44 0.57 12.99
CA GLU A 159 19.35 1.20 13.97
C GLU A 159 18.61 2.07 15.01
N ARG A 160 17.37 2.47 14.72
CA ARG A 160 16.53 3.30 15.61
C ARG A 160 15.53 2.49 16.42
N CYS A 161 15.33 1.23 16.07
CA CYS A 161 14.39 0.34 16.74
C CYS A 161 15.02 -0.28 17.99
N ASP A 162 14.18 -0.72 18.93
CA ASP A 162 14.62 -1.70 19.92
C ASP A 162 14.91 -3.03 19.18
N PRO A 163 16.04 -3.71 19.42
CA PRO A 163 16.33 -5.01 18.80
C PRO A 163 15.24 -6.07 18.99
N ASN A 164 14.41 -5.96 20.04
CA ASN A 164 13.29 -6.85 20.32
C ASN A 164 11.95 -6.35 19.76
N ASP A 165 11.90 -5.10 19.28
CA ASP A 165 10.73 -4.49 18.66
C ASP A 165 11.14 -3.72 17.39
N PRO A 166 11.28 -4.40 16.24
CA PRO A 166 11.75 -3.80 15.00
C PRO A 166 10.66 -2.96 14.28
N VAL A 167 9.70 -2.44 15.02
CA VAL A 167 8.58 -1.64 14.51
C VAL A 167 8.83 -0.16 14.74
N LEU A 168 8.78 0.63 13.67
CA LEU A 168 8.89 2.08 13.71
C LEU A 168 7.72 2.69 12.94
N ASP A 169 6.94 3.55 13.60
CA ASP A 169 5.71 4.14 13.05
C ASP A 169 4.74 3.10 12.43
N GLY A 170 4.60 1.94 13.09
CA GLY A 170 3.73 0.85 12.64
C GLY A 170 4.32 -0.02 11.51
N ILE A 171 5.58 0.21 11.11
CA ILE A 171 6.24 -0.51 10.03
C ILE A 171 7.32 -1.43 10.59
N ASN A 172 7.26 -2.72 10.28
CA ASN A 172 8.27 -3.70 10.70
C ASN A 172 9.42 -3.77 9.68
N TYR A 173 10.50 -3.03 9.92
CA TYR A 173 11.63 -2.93 8.99
C TYR A 173 12.47 -4.21 8.93
N ALA A 174 12.43 -5.08 9.94
CA ALA A 174 13.11 -6.39 9.89
C ALA A 174 12.44 -7.31 8.86
N ASN A 175 11.11 -7.34 8.83
CA ASN A 175 10.35 -8.09 7.83
C ASN A 175 10.58 -7.54 6.42
N LEU A 176 10.52 -6.22 6.25
CA LEU A 176 10.79 -5.57 4.97
C LEU A 176 12.20 -5.89 4.46
N ARG A 177 13.21 -5.83 5.34
CA ARG A 177 14.59 -6.20 5.00
C ARG A 177 14.69 -7.63 4.46
N VAL A 178 14.06 -8.60 5.12
CA VAL A 178 14.05 -10.02 4.67
C VAL A 178 13.41 -10.18 3.28
N ILE A 179 12.34 -9.42 2.99
CA ILE A 179 11.70 -9.42 1.66
C ILE A 179 12.68 -8.93 0.60
N VAL A 180 13.41 -7.84 0.87
CA VAL A 180 14.38 -7.26 -0.05
C VAL A 180 15.59 -8.19 -0.25
N GLU A 181 16.12 -8.80 0.81
CA GLU A 181 17.20 -9.79 0.72
C GLU A 181 16.80 -10.97 -0.15
N SER A 182 15.55 -11.43 -0.02
CA SER A 182 14.98 -12.50 -0.84
C SER A 182 14.88 -12.08 -2.31
N ALA A 183 14.46 -10.83 -2.59
CA ALA A 183 14.41 -10.28 -3.95
C ALA A 183 15.81 -10.21 -4.59
N LEU A 184 16.83 -9.76 -3.85
CA LEU A 184 18.22 -9.71 -4.30
C LEU A 184 18.79 -11.11 -4.55
N TRP A 185 18.51 -12.07 -3.66
CA TRP A 185 18.91 -13.47 -3.83
C TRP A 185 18.29 -14.07 -5.10
N ASN A 186 16.98 -13.87 -5.31
CA ASN A 186 16.28 -14.30 -6.52
C ASN A 186 16.89 -13.69 -7.78
N ARG A 187 17.15 -12.37 -7.77
CA ARG A 187 17.82 -11.67 -8.88
C ARG A 187 19.18 -12.29 -9.19
N LYS A 188 19.99 -12.58 -8.18
CA LYS A 188 21.30 -13.24 -8.35
C LYS A 188 21.16 -14.63 -8.99
N ILE A 189 20.17 -15.42 -8.62
CA ILE A 189 19.97 -16.76 -9.19
C ILE A 189 19.54 -16.71 -10.65
N VAL A 190 18.57 -15.86 -10.96
CA VAL A 190 18.04 -15.72 -12.32
C VAL A 190 19.09 -15.13 -13.28
N SER A 191 19.93 -14.21 -12.80
CA SER A 191 20.95 -13.54 -13.62
C SER A 191 22.29 -14.29 -13.76
N ARG A 192 22.46 -15.47 -13.15
CA ARG A 192 23.71 -16.26 -13.26
C ARG A 192 24.03 -16.63 -14.71
N PRO A 193 25.27 -16.42 -15.20
CA PRO A 193 25.69 -16.90 -16.51
C PRO A 193 25.49 -18.42 -16.64
N GLY A 194 24.83 -18.86 -17.72
CA GLY A 194 24.50 -20.28 -17.92
C GLY A 194 23.36 -20.81 -17.05
N SER A 195 22.68 -19.94 -16.29
CA SER A 195 21.49 -20.31 -15.54
C SER A 195 20.41 -20.83 -16.50
N LYS A 196 19.93 -22.04 -16.24
CA LYS A 196 18.72 -22.59 -16.87
C LYS A 196 17.47 -22.30 -16.03
N THR A 197 17.58 -21.47 -14.99
CA THR A 197 16.48 -21.13 -14.11
C THR A 197 15.41 -20.39 -14.91
N GLN A 198 14.28 -21.05 -15.13
CA GLN A 198 13.08 -20.43 -15.68
C GLN A 198 12.23 -19.93 -14.52
N VAL A 199 11.87 -18.65 -14.54
CA VAL A 199 10.89 -18.08 -13.61
C VAL A 199 9.53 -18.67 -13.98
N LEU A 200 9.09 -19.68 -13.22
CA LEU A 200 7.83 -20.38 -13.45
C LEU A 200 6.62 -19.64 -12.84
N SER A 201 6.85 -18.83 -11.79
CA SER A 201 5.88 -17.86 -11.30
C SER A 201 6.49 -16.81 -10.36
N PHE A 202 5.79 -15.68 -10.20
CA PHE A 202 5.93 -14.74 -9.08
C PHE A 202 4.90 -15.07 -8.00
N GLY A 203 5.24 -14.86 -6.72
CA GLY A 203 4.31 -14.95 -5.58
C GLY A 203 4.84 -15.83 -4.46
N GLN A 204 5.19 -15.22 -3.32
CA GLN A 204 5.47 -15.95 -2.09
C GLN A 204 4.48 -15.66 -0.95
N ASN A 205 3.65 -14.61 -1.03
CA ASN A 205 2.66 -14.33 0.02
C ASN A 205 1.21 -14.61 -0.40
N CYS A 206 0.92 -14.57 -1.71
CA CYS A 206 -0.30 -15.12 -2.32
C CYS A 206 0.15 -15.78 -3.64
N LEU A 207 -0.32 -16.99 -3.94
CA LEU A 207 -0.21 -17.46 -5.33
C LEU A 207 -1.01 -16.48 -6.19
N PRO A 208 -0.47 -15.93 -7.29
CA PRO A 208 -1.27 -15.16 -8.22
C PRO A 208 -2.09 -16.10 -9.11
N TYR A 209 -3.31 -15.66 -9.42
CA TYR A 209 -4.27 -16.28 -10.33
C TYR A 209 -3.67 -16.79 -11.67
N SER A 210 -2.55 -16.21 -12.13
CA SER A 210 -1.84 -16.63 -13.34
C SER A 210 -1.20 -18.02 -13.25
N ILE A 211 -0.87 -18.50 -12.04
CA ILE A 211 -0.36 -19.87 -11.84
C ILE A 211 -1.49 -20.86 -12.11
N ALA A 212 -2.66 -20.70 -11.49
CA ALA A 212 -3.77 -21.64 -11.64
C ALA A 212 -4.15 -21.91 -13.12
N ASN A 213 -4.12 -20.88 -13.97
CA ASN A 213 -4.37 -21.02 -15.41
C ASN A 213 -3.36 -21.92 -16.14
N ARG A 214 -2.08 -21.96 -15.73
CA ARG A 214 -1.02 -22.71 -16.42
C ARG A 214 -1.04 -24.21 -16.13
N TRP A 215 -1.60 -24.62 -14.97
CA TRP A 215 -1.67 -26.02 -14.54
C TRP A 215 -3.08 -26.63 -14.69
N GLY A 216 -3.96 -26.01 -15.48
CA GLY A 216 -5.30 -26.54 -15.75
C GLY A 216 -6.27 -26.46 -14.57
N LEU A 217 -5.94 -25.67 -13.54
CA LEU A 217 -6.78 -25.47 -12.35
C LEU A 217 -8.04 -24.65 -12.63
N LEU A 218 -8.09 -23.98 -13.77
CA LEU A 218 -9.24 -23.22 -14.26
C LEU A 218 -9.59 -23.67 -15.67
N LYS A 219 -10.86 -24.01 -15.90
CA LYS A 219 -11.39 -24.32 -17.25
C LYS A 219 -11.79 -23.07 -18.04
N TYR A 220 -11.64 -21.87 -17.49
CA TYR A 220 -12.24 -20.66 -18.05
C TYR A 220 -11.34 -19.41 -17.86
N ILE A 221 -10.87 -18.85 -18.97
CA ILE A 221 -10.09 -17.62 -19.03
C ILE A 221 -11.08 -16.45 -19.01
N GLY A 222 -11.03 -15.59 -17.98
CA GLY A 222 -11.62 -14.25 -18.07
C GLY A 222 -12.56 -13.78 -16.95
N ASN A 223 -12.75 -14.52 -15.85
CA ASN A 223 -13.47 -13.98 -14.69
C ASN A 223 -12.50 -13.62 -13.55
N PRO A 224 -12.30 -12.33 -13.20
CA PRO A 224 -11.48 -11.91 -12.06
C PRO A 224 -12.01 -12.39 -10.70
N ASP A 225 -13.24 -12.93 -10.63
CA ASP A 225 -13.81 -13.54 -9.43
C ASP A 225 -13.47 -15.04 -9.27
N ALA A 226 -12.73 -15.65 -10.21
CA ALA A 226 -12.33 -17.06 -10.16
C ALA A 226 -11.03 -17.28 -9.36
N ILE A 227 -11.04 -16.83 -8.11
CA ILE A 227 -9.97 -17.02 -7.12
C ILE A 227 -10.05 -18.46 -6.60
N THR A 228 -8.94 -19.20 -6.64
CA THR A 228 -8.82 -20.54 -6.07
C THR A 228 -8.51 -20.47 -4.58
N ILE A 229 -8.73 -21.55 -3.84
CA ILE A 229 -8.38 -21.59 -2.41
C ILE A 229 -6.89 -21.35 -2.12
N PHE A 230 -6.01 -21.54 -3.11
CA PHE A 230 -4.56 -21.32 -2.98
C PHE A 230 -4.16 -19.86 -3.16
N ASP A 231 -5.03 -19.04 -3.76
CA ASP A 231 -4.87 -17.59 -3.78
C ASP A 231 -5.20 -16.96 -2.40
N LEU A 232 -5.89 -17.71 -1.52
CA LEU A 232 -6.29 -17.31 -0.16
C LEU A 232 -5.41 -17.91 0.95
N GLY A 233 -4.44 -18.76 0.58
CA GLY A 233 -3.51 -19.40 1.50
C GLY A 233 -2.30 -18.52 1.78
N ALA A 234 -1.99 -18.30 3.05
CA ALA A 234 -0.75 -17.67 3.47
C ALA A 234 0.37 -18.73 3.51
N PHE A 235 1.21 -18.72 2.46
CA PHE A 235 2.35 -19.63 2.34
C PHE A 235 3.58 -19.03 3.01
N GLY A 236 4.07 -19.68 4.06
CA GLY A 236 5.34 -19.33 4.67
C GLY A 236 6.51 -20.09 4.04
N LYS A 237 7.70 -19.48 4.01
CA LYS A 237 8.95 -20.12 3.57
C LYS A 237 8.82 -20.73 2.16
N ASN A 238 9.22 -21.99 1.99
CA ASN A 238 9.16 -22.72 0.72
C ASN A 238 7.88 -23.54 0.52
N SER A 239 6.88 -23.42 1.40
CA SER A 239 5.69 -24.29 1.38
C SER A 239 4.92 -24.24 0.05
N ALA A 240 4.90 -23.09 -0.65
CA ALA A 240 4.30 -22.99 -1.98
C ALA A 240 5.07 -23.81 -3.02
N ALA A 241 6.41 -23.76 -2.99
CA ALA A 241 7.25 -24.54 -3.90
C ALA A 241 7.16 -26.04 -3.63
N GLU A 242 7.11 -26.44 -2.35
CA GLU A 242 6.93 -27.84 -1.94
C GLU A 242 5.56 -28.39 -2.34
N ALA A 243 4.50 -27.59 -2.18
CA ALA A 243 3.16 -27.92 -2.66
C ALA A 243 3.16 -28.12 -4.19
N LEU A 244 3.83 -27.25 -4.95
CA LEU A 244 3.93 -27.39 -6.41
C LEU A 244 4.74 -28.64 -6.82
N LEU A 245 5.84 -28.94 -6.13
CA LEU A 245 6.67 -30.13 -6.41
C LEU A 245 5.94 -31.45 -6.17
N SER A 246 5.04 -31.46 -5.20
CA SER A 246 4.21 -32.62 -4.84
C SER A 246 2.85 -32.63 -5.54
N ASP A 247 2.62 -31.72 -6.50
CA ASP A 247 1.32 -31.56 -7.14
C ASP A 247 0.17 -31.47 -6.10
N PHE A 248 0.40 -30.73 -5.01
CA PHE A 248 -0.55 -30.50 -3.93
C PHE A 248 -1.07 -31.79 -3.25
N GLU A 249 -0.35 -32.91 -3.33
CA GLU A 249 -0.79 -34.22 -2.81
C GLU A 249 -1.32 -34.13 -1.37
N SER A 250 -0.60 -33.46 -0.47
CA SER A 250 -1.01 -33.32 0.93
C SER A 250 -2.27 -32.46 1.10
N PHE A 251 -2.46 -31.46 0.23
CA PHE A 251 -3.61 -30.54 0.28
C PHE A 251 -4.89 -31.22 -0.24
N ARG A 252 -4.77 -32.37 -0.92
CA ARG A 252 -5.93 -33.17 -1.35
C ARG A 252 -6.45 -34.10 -0.26
N ASN A 253 -5.79 -34.19 0.89
CA ASN A 253 -6.21 -35.06 2.00
C ASN A 253 -6.98 -34.26 3.08
N PRO A 254 -8.29 -34.56 3.32
CA PRO A 254 -9.09 -33.90 4.34
C PRO A 254 -8.52 -33.94 5.75
N ASP A 255 -7.85 -35.02 6.11
CA ASP A 255 -7.33 -35.23 7.46
C ASP A 255 -6.15 -34.30 7.78
N ASN A 256 -5.57 -33.66 6.75
CA ASN A 256 -4.50 -32.70 6.92
C ASN A 256 -4.98 -31.31 7.35
N TYR A 257 -6.28 -31.08 7.45
CA TYR A 257 -6.83 -29.76 7.79
C TYR A 257 -7.38 -29.72 9.20
N TYR A 258 -7.15 -28.61 9.90
CA TYR A 258 -7.67 -28.37 11.24
C TYR A 258 -8.03 -26.89 11.44
N GLU A 259 -8.98 -26.64 12.32
CA GLU A 259 -9.35 -25.29 12.72
C GLU A 259 -8.37 -24.74 13.77
N SER A 260 -8.02 -23.46 13.63
CA SER A 260 -7.21 -22.68 14.57
C SER A 260 -7.80 -21.28 14.70
N GLN A 261 -7.20 -20.44 15.54
CA GLN A 261 -7.56 -19.03 15.70
C GLN A 261 -6.35 -18.15 15.39
N ASP A 262 -6.59 -17.00 14.79
CA ASP A 262 -5.60 -15.95 14.63
C ASP A 262 -5.30 -15.21 15.95
N PRO A 263 -4.30 -14.30 16.01
CA PRO A 263 -4.01 -13.55 17.23
C PRO A 263 -5.15 -12.68 17.76
N ALA A 264 -6.14 -12.34 16.92
CA ALA A 264 -7.34 -11.61 17.30
C ALA A 264 -8.51 -12.54 17.70
N GLY A 265 -8.31 -13.86 17.67
CA GLY A 265 -9.31 -14.87 18.01
C GLY A 265 -10.23 -15.26 16.85
N ALA A 266 -10.00 -14.77 15.64
CA ALA A 266 -10.80 -15.12 14.48
C ALA A 266 -10.49 -16.55 14.01
N PRO A 267 -11.50 -17.38 13.70
CA PRO A 267 -11.26 -18.74 13.25
C PRO A 267 -10.56 -18.75 11.88
N ARG A 268 -9.65 -19.71 11.69
CA ARG A 268 -8.91 -19.92 10.44
C ARG A 268 -8.69 -21.40 10.21
N MET A 269 -8.58 -21.81 8.95
CA MET A 269 -8.24 -23.19 8.60
C MET A 269 -6.72 -23.31 8.40
N MET A 270 -6.14 -24.39 8.90
CA MET A 270 -4.71 -24.66 8.82
C MET A 270 -4.46 -26.00 8.10
N HIS A 271 -3.46 -26.05 7.22
CA HIS A 271 -2.93 -27.28 6.65
C HIS A 271 -1.75 -27.77 7.51
N ARG A 272 -1.94 -28.88 8.21
CA ARG A 272 -1.03 -29.45 9.22
C ARG A 272 0.38 -29.73 8.70
N PRO A 273 0.60 -30.35 7.52
CA PRO A 273 1.94 -30.64 7.03
C PRO A 273 2.78 -29.39 6.72
N SER A 274 2.19 -28.33 6.19
CA SER A 274 2.93 -27.15 5.72
C SER A 274 2.84 -25.93 6.65
N GLY A 275 1.87 -25.93 7.59
CA GLY A 275 1.56 -24.76 8.41
C GLY A 275 0.89 -23.62 7.65
N VAL A 276 0.51 -23.83 6.38
CA VAL A 276 -0.27 -22.86 5.58
C VAL A 276 -1.60 -22.61 6.25
N HIS A 277 -2.01 -21.36 6.32
CA HIS A 277 -3.31 -20.98 6.87
C HIS A 277 -4.15 -20.23 5.85
N PHE A 278 -5.45 -20.47 5.88
CA PHE A 278 -6.43 -19.89 4.98
C PHE A 278 -7.31 -18.95 5.82
N GLY A 279 -7.18 -17.65 5.56
CA GLY A 279 -7.84 -16.60 6.36
C GLY A 279 -8.26 -15.37 5.57
N HIS A 280 -8.11 -15.36 4.24
CA HIS A 280 -8.50 -14.22 3.41
C HIS A 280 -9.90 -14.42 2.83
N GLU A 281 -10.79 -13.44 3.02
CA GLU A 281 -12.14 -13.46 2.46
C GLU A 281 -12.17 -13.00 0.99
N ARG A 282 -12.94 -13.72 0.15
CA ARG A 282 -13.99 -13.16 -0.74
C ARG A 282 -14.91 -14.29 -1.22
N GLY A 283 -16.18 -14.27 -0.79
CA GLY A 283 -17.20 -15.28 -1.11
C GLY A 283 -17.91 -15.84 0.13
N ARG A 284 -18.81 -16.83 -0.04
CA ARG A 284 -19.50 -17.48 1.09
C ARG A 284 -18.45 -17.93 2.11
N THR A 285 -18.53 -17.32 3.28
CA THR A 285 -17.75 -17.45 4.50
C THR A 285 -17.24 -18.87 4.75
N LEU A 286 -16.13 -19.28 4.11
CA LEU A 286 -15.43 -20.53 4.41
C LEU A 286 -14.47 -20.27 5.58
N ILE A 287 -15.06 -20.12 6.77
CA ILE A 287 -14.31 -19.90 8.00
C ILE A 287 -14.50 -21.11 8.92
N GLY A 288 -13.38 -21.66 9.41
CA GLY A 288 -13.30 -22.56 10.56
C GLY A 288 -14.09 -23.87 10.43
N ALA A 289 -15.41 -23.82 10.62
CA ALA A 289 -16.25 -24.98 10.86
C ALA A 289 -16.68 -25.76 9.60
N ASP A 290 -16.62 -25.18 8.40
CA ASP A 290 -17.12 -25.81 7.17
C ASP A 290 -16.01 -26.51 6.35
N HIS A 291 -15.32 -27.45 6.99
CA HIS A 291 -14.27 -28.28 6.35
C HIS A 291 -14.78 -28.99 5.10
N LYS A 292 -16.06 -29.39 5.10
CA LYS A 292 -16.68 -30.12 3.99
C LYS A 292 -16.91 -29.22 2.78
N ALA A 293 -17.43 -28.01 2.96
CA ALA A 293 -17.57 -27.06 1.86
C ALA A 293 -16.21 -26.54 1.36
N PHE A 294 -15.22 -26.39 2.25
CA PHE A 294 -13.84 -26.10 1.85
C PHE A 294 -13.28 -27.22 0.98
N PHE A 295 -13.53 -28.49 1.33
CA PHE A 295 -13.06 -29.61 0.53
C PHE A 295 -13.77 -29.74 -0.82
N SER A 296 -15.05 -29.40 -0.91
CA SER A 296 -15.78 -29.48 -2.18
C SER A 296 -15.33 -28.44 -3.20
N VAL A 297 -14.57 -27.42 -2.77
CA VAL A 297 -14.00 -26.40 -3.66
C VAL A 297 -12.52 -26.63 -3.97
N LEU A 298 -11.89 -27.65 -3.38
CA LEU A 298 -10.56 -28.10 -3.81
C LEU A 298 -10.66 -28.63 -5.24
N PRO A 299 -9.81 -28.15 -6.17
CA PRO A 299 -9.82 -28.66 -7.53
C PRO A 299 -9.52 -30.17 -7.53
N HIS A 300 -10.35 -30.93 -8.24
CA HIS A 300 -10.05 -32.32 -8.59
C HIS A 300 -9.10 -32.30 -9.79
N PHE A 301 -7.81 -32.42 -9.51
CA PHE A 301 -6.78 -32.51 -10.53
C PHE A 301 -6.87 -33.89 -11.20
N SER A 302 -7.12 -33.91 -12.51
CA SER A 302 -7.09 -35.11 -13.36
C SER A 302 -5.82 -35.17 -14.18
#